data_AF-A0A933R9M5-F1
#
_entry.id   AF-A0A933R9M5-F1
#
_cell.length_a   1.000
_cell.length_b   1.000
_cell.length_c   1.000
_cell.angle_alpha   90.00
_cell.angle_beta   90.00
_cell.angle_gamma   90.00
#
_symmetry.space_group_name_H-M   'P 1'
#
loop_
_entity.id
_entity.type
_entity.pdbx_description
1 polymer ?
#
loop_
_entity_poly.entity_id
_entity_poly.type
_entity_poly.pdbx_seq_one_letter_code
_entity_poly.pdbx_strand_id
1 'polypeptide(L)'
;MAPTTTTTTVAPQALSGTWLLGSSAVGNVVSQPVLPLAARSPLNASLPNFDTDRDSNPGLLIRRGGALAVGDPARMQRFRLAPATPTRIDGSASVRLYVAPAGLLLDAMTVNVALAHCIGPTLDTCTVLATGSVGFVGLLSQFQAVDVGLGAVDATIAPPHALEVWVVADSSSSRDLWLAYDTTSRPSALTIG
;
A
#
# COMPACT_ATOMS: atom_id res chain seq x y z
N MET A 1 10.11 -15.36 49.86
CA MET A 1 9.90 -14.06 49.19
C MET A 1 10.05 -14.27 47.70
N ALA A 2 8.96 -14.20 46.93
CA ALA A 2 9.04 -14.26 45.46
C ALA A 2 9.45 -12.88 44.91
N PRO A 3 10.36 -12.80 43.93
CA PRO A 3 10.74 -11.52 43.33
C PRO A 3 9.56 -10.93 42.55
N THR A 4 9.22 -9.68 42.85
CA THR A 4 8.22 -8.91 42.12
C THR A 4 8.81 -8.47 40.79
N THR A 5 8.44 -9.11 39.69
CA THR A 5 8.84 -8.68 38.35
C THR A 5 8.11 -7.38 38.00
N THR A 6 8.83 -6.26 38.00
CA THR A 6 8.32 -4.98 37.52
C THR A 6 8.33 -5.03 35.99
N THR A 7 7.19 -5.32 35.38
CA THR A 7 7.02 -5.15 33.92
C THR A 7 7.05 -3.66 33.63
N THR A 8 8.13 -3.20 32.99
CA THR A 8 8.21 -1.82 32.50
C THR A 8 7.40 -1.76 31.21
N THR A 9 6.18 -1.22 31.29
CA THR A 9 5.36 -0.97 30.10
C THR A 9 5.98 0.17 29.29
N VAL A 10 6.65 -0.16 28.20
CA VAL A 10 7.13 0.85 27.24
C VAL A 10 5.92 1.40 26.49
N ALA A 11 5.73 2.73 26.54
CA ALA A 11 4.67 3.39 25.79
C ALA A 11 4.89 3.18 24.27
N PRO A 12 3.84 2.94 23.48
CA PRO A 12 3.97 2.82 22.03
C PRO A 12 4.60 4.08 21.41
N GLN A 13 5.48 3.89 20.43
CA GLN A 13 6.03 5.00 19.65
C GLN A 13 4.95 5.53 18.69
N ALA A 14 4.87 6.84 18.47
CA ALA A 14 3.95 7.38 17.48
C ALA A 14 4.41 7.03 16.05
N LEU A 15 3.51 6.54 15.21
CA LEU A 15 3.69 6.42 13.76
C LEU A 15 3.13 7.69 13.11
N SER A 16 3.99 8.60 12.68
CA SER A 16 3.62 9.79 11.91
C SER A 16 4.66 10.03 10.79
N GLY A 17 4.25 10.68 9.72
CA GLY A 17 5.09 10.97 8.55
C GLY A 17 4.59 10.32 7.26
N THR A 18 5.53 10.05 6.35
CA THR A 18 5.25 9.50 5.03
C THR A 18 6.06 8.22 4.81
N TRP A 19 5.39 7.16 4.36
CA TRP A 19 6.01 5.88 4.01
C TRP A 19 5.71 5.53 2.57
N LEU A 20 6.77 5.26 1.82
CA LEU A 20 6.71 4.93 0.42
C LEU A 20 6.13 3.53 0.21
N LEU A 21 5.26 3.37 -0.77
CA LEU A 21 4.92 2.07 -1.34
C LEU A 21 6.15 1.60 -2.12
N GLY A 22 6.94 0.70 -1.53
CA GLY A 22 8.26 0.32 -2.01
C GLY A 22 8.27 -0.86 -2.99
N SER A 23 9.32 -0.97 -3.80
CA SER A 23 9.68 -2.16 -4.57
C SER A 23 10.70 -3.00 -3.80
N SER A 24 10.89 -4.23 -4.28
CA SER A 24 11.82 -5.20 -3.69
C SER A 24 13.28 -5.00 -4.12
N ALA A 25 13.49 -4.40 -5.29
CA ALA A 25 14.81 -4.10 -5.84
C ALA A 25 14.76 -2.91 -6.82
N VAL A 26 15.94 -2.50 -7.28
CA VAL A 26 16.11 -1.55 -8.39
C VAL A 26 15.86 -2.25 -9.73
N GLY A 27 15.16 -1.57 -10.64
CA GLY A 27 14.91 -2.06 -11.99
C GLY A 27 13.71 -3.01 -12.06
N ASN A 28 13.63 -3.75 -13.17
CA ASN A 28 12.50 -4.64 -13.43
C ASN A 28 12.52 -5.85 -12.50
N VAL A 29 11.36 -6.24 -11.98
CA VAL A 29 11.21 -7.37 -11.06
C VAL A 29 9.97 -8.19 -11.39
N VAL A 30 9.98 -9.46 -10.97
CA VAL A 30 8.78 -10.30 -10.93
C VAL A 30 7.80 -9.77 -9.88
N SER A 31 6.52 -10.02 -10.11
CA SER A 31 5.46 -9.58 -9.22
C SER A 31 5.59 -10.20 -7.82
N GLN A 32 5.33 -9.39 -6.79
CA GLN A 32 5.38 -9.83 -5.40
C GLN A 32 4.08 -9.49 -4.68
N PRO A 33 3.42 -10.48 -4.05
CA PRO A 33 2.11 -10.27 -3.44
C PRO A 33 2.15 -9.28 -2.26
N VAL A 34 3.31 -9.17 -1.60
CA VAL A 34 3.55 -8.26 -0.48
C VAL A 34 4.88 -7.57 -0.70
N LEU A 35 4.86 -6.24 -0.64
CA LEU A 35 6.01 -5.37 -0.80
C LEU A 35 6.22 -4.52 0.47
N PRO A 36 7.38 -3.88 0.66
CA PRO A 36 7.61 -3.07 1.85
C PRO A 36 6.85 -1.73 1.80
N LEU A 37 6.32 -1.31 2.95
CA LEU A 37 5.96 0.08 3.23
C LEU A 37 7.17 0.72 3.92
N ALA A 38 7.84 1.65 3.24
CA ALA A 38 9.25 1.95 3.52
C ALA A 38 9.49 3.42 3.92
N ALA A 39 10.24 3.63 5.00
CA ALA A 39 10.73 4.95 5.43
C ALA A 39 12.09 5.27 4.81
N ARG A 40 12.13 5.43 3.48
CA ARG A 40 13.35 5.74 2.70
C ARG A 40 13.02 6.54 1.45
N SER A 41 14.05 7.04 0.76
CA SER A 41 13.91 7.60 -0.58
C SER A 41 13.55 6.53 -1.62
N PRO A 42 12.98 6.92 -2.79
CA PRO A 42 12.70 5.98 -3.87
C PRO A 42 13.95 5.24 -4.37
N LEU A 43 13.81 3.96 -4.70
CA LEU A 43 14.90 3.14 -5.26
C LEU A 43 15.15 3.44 -6.74
N ASN A 44 14.11 3.78 -7.49
CA ASN A 44 14.18 3.82 -8.95
C ASN A 44 14.17 5.26 -9.49
N ALA A 45 15.12 5.58 -10.38
CA ALA A 45 15.16 6.88 -11.05
C ALA A 45 14.12 6.99 -12.19
N SER A 46 13.72 5.87 -12.77
CA SER A 46 12.70 5.74 -13.82
C SER A 46 11.73 4.62 -13.48
N LEU A 47 10.52 4.64 -14.04
CA LEU A 47 9.50 3.61 -13.78
C LEU A 47 9.92 2.26 -14.38
N PRO A 48 10.21 1.23 -13.56
CA PRO A 48 10.44 -0.13 -14.02
C PRO A 48 9.12 -0.88 -14.25
N ASN A 49 9.21 -2.07 -14.85
CA ASN A 49 8.16 -3.08 -14.82
C ASN A 49 8.26 -3.89 -13.51
N PHE A 50 7.22 -3.86 -12.70
CA PHE A 50 7.16 -4.50 -11.39
C PHE A 50 6.44 -5.87 -11.41
N ASP A 51 6.10 -6.38 -12.59
CA ASP A 51 5.47 -7.68 -12.82
C ASP A 51 5.87 -8.28 -14.16
N THR A 52 7.19 -8.44 -14.38
CA THR A 52 7.76 -8.98 -15.63
C THR A 52 7.27 -10.38 -16.01
N ASP A 53 6.72 -11.12 -15.05
CA ASP A 53 6.11 -12.44 -15.22
C ASP A 53 4.68 -12.39 -15.78
N ARG A 54 4.06 -11.20 -15.81
CA ARG A 54 2.68 -10.99 -16.25
C ARG A 54 2.60 -10.23 -17.57
N ASP A 55 3.41 -9.18 -17.72
CA ASP A 55 3.49 -8.40 -18.94
C ASP A 55 4.85 -7.67 -19.11
N SER A 56 5.00 -6.88 -20.17
CA SER A 56 6.25 -6.17 -20.53
C SER A 56 6.22 -4.65 -20.27
N ASN A 57 5.16 -4.11 -19.68
CA ASN A 57 4.93 -2.69 -19.51
C ASN A 57 5.50 -2.15 -18.18
N PRO A 58 5.90 -0.87 -18.12
CA PRO A 58 6.28 -0.23 -16.86
C PRO A 58 5.10 -0.05 -15.89
N GLY A 59 5.37 -0.19 -14.59
CA GLY A 59 4.37 -0.20 -13.52
C GLY A 59 4.05 -1.61 -13.05
N LEU A 60 2.96 -1.75 -12.30
CA LEU A 60 2.37 -3.01 -11.88
C LEU A 60 0.94 -3.10 -12.41
N LEU A 61 0.57 -4.19 -13.06
CA LEU A 61 -0.82 -4.47 -13.42
C LEU A 61 -1.61 -5.07 -12.26
N ILE A 62 -2.67 -4.37 -11.87
CA ILE A 62 -3.69 -4.83 -10.91
C ILE A 62 -5.00 -5.03 -11.66
N ARG A 63 -5.42 -6.29 -11.78
CA ARG A 63 -6.70 -6.65 -12.41
C ARG A 63 -7.88 -6.13 -11.61
N ARG A 64 -8.89 -5.62 -12.31
CA ARG A 64 -10.11 -5.09 -11.69
C ARG A 64 -10.96 -6.17 -11.01
N GLY A 65 -11.82 -5.72 -10.10
CA GLY A 65 -12.68 -6.58 -9.32
C GLY A 65 -11.93 -7.33 -8.22
N GLY A 66 -10.92 -6.67 -7.64
CA GLY A 66 -10.34 -7.08 -6.37
C GLY A 66 -11.27 -6.78 -5.19
N ALA A 67 -11.00 -7.40 -4.05
CA ALA A 67 -11.69 -7.15 -2.80
C ALA A 67 -10.69 -6.61 -1.77
N LEU A 68 -11.15 -5.76 -0.85
CA LEU A 68 -10.36 -5.33 0.32
C LEU A 68 -10.34 -6.44 1.38
N ALA A 69 -9.82 -7.60 0.99
CA ALA A 69 -9.59 -8.78 1.80
C ALA A 69 -8.42 -9.55 1.20
N VAL A 70 -7.61 -10.18 2.05
CA VAL A 70 -6.47 -11.00 1.57
C VAL A 70 -6.98 -12.05 0.58
N GLY A 71 -6.37 -12.08 -0.61
CA GLY A 71 -6.87 -12.88 -1.73
C GLY A 71 -5.94 -12.86 -2.94
N ASP A 72 -6.53 -12.82 -4.14
CA ASP A 72 -5.82 -12.93 -5.42
C ASP A 72 -4.75 -11.83 -5.60
N PRO A 73 -3.44 -12.19 -5.68
CA PRO A 73 -2.35 -11.24 -5.84
C PRO A 73 -2.27 -10.61 -7.25
N ALA A 74 -3.10 -11.05 -8.20
CA ALA A 74 -3.28 -10.38 -9.47
C ALA A 74 -4.30 -9.22 -9.39
N ARG A 75 -5.14 -9.19 -8.36
CA ARG A 75 -6.22 -8.20 -8.17
C ARG A 75 -6.00 -7.25 -7.00
N MET A 76 -4.90 -7.42 -6.28
CA MET A 76 -4.53 -6.62 -5.12
C MET A 76 -3.01 -6.54 -5.00
N GLN A 77 -2.52 -5.34 -4.68
CA GLN A 77 -1.16 -5.17 -4.19
C GLN A 77 -1.18 -4.82 -2.70
N ARG A 78 -0.33 -5.49 -1.91
CA ARG A 78 -0.16 -5.23 -0.47
C ARG A 78 1.21 -4.59 -0.22
N PHE A 79 1.25 -3.57 0.64
CA PHE A 79 2.49 -2.96 1.13
C PHE A 79 2.52 -3.02 2.66
N ARG A 80 3.58 -3.56 3.25
CA ARG A 80 3.64 -3.98 4.65
C ARG A 80 4.71 -3.25 5.44
N LEU A 81 4.34 -2.77 6.63
CA LEU A 81 5.24 -2.32 7.68
C LEU A 81 5.09 -3.24 8.90
N ALA A 82 6.16 -3.93 9.28
CA ALA A 82 6.23 -4.71 10.51
C ALA A 82 7.12 -3.95 11.51
N PRO A 83 6.55 -3.21 12.48
CA PRO A 83 7.35 -2.45 13.42
C PRO A 83 8.09 -3.38 14.40
N ALA A 84 9.31 -3.00 14.79
CA ALA A 84 10.12 -3.78 15.74
C ALA A 84 9.71 -3.57 17.21
N THR A 85 8.96 -2.51 17.49
CA THR A 85 8.42 -2.14 18.80
C THR A 85 6.95 -1.78 18.67
N PRO A 86 6.15 -1.78 19.75
CA PRO A 86 4.78 -1.26 19.70
C PRO A 86 4.74 0.17 19.15
N THR A 87 3.91 0.37 18.13
CA THR A 87 3.75 1.66 17.46
C THR A 87 2.28 2.03 17.37
N ARG A 88 1.92 3.26 17.75
CA ARG A 88 0.56 3.80 17.72
C ARG A 88 0.37 4.75 16.54
N ILE A 89 -0.67 4.50 15.78
CA ILE A 89 -1.24 5.40 14.78
C ILE A 89 -2.33 6.19 15.51
N ASP A 90 -2.26 7.51 15.50
CA ASP A 90 -3.26 8.39 16.09
C ASP A 90 -3.29 9.67 15.27
N GLY A 91 -4.18 9.72 14.27
CA GLY A 91 -4.22 10.83 13.33
C GLY A 91 -4.97 10.51 12.04
N SER A 92 -4.94 11.45 11.11
CA SER A 92 -5.50 11.26 9.77
C SER A 92 -4.56 10.42 8.91
N ALA A 93 -5.13 9.55 8.07
CA ALA A 93 -4.39 8.77 7.10
C ALA A 93 -4.85 9.07 5.68
N SER A 94 -3.90 9.15 4.74
CA SER A 94 -4.17 9.29 3.32
C SER A 94 -3.12 8.55 2.49
N VAL A 95 -3.48 8.12 1.29
CA VAL A 95 -2.58 7.45 0.36
C VAL A 95 -2.55 8.20 -0.96
N ARG A 96 -1.37 8.65 -1.36
CA ARG A 96 -1.12 9.16 -2.71
C ARG A 96 -0.73 8.00 -3.61
N LEU A 97 -1.43 7.85 -4.73
CA LEU A 97 -1.13 6.83 -5.74
C LEU A 97 -0.86 7.48 -7.08
N TYR A 98 0.09 6.93 -7.84
CA TYR A 98 0.30 7.25 -9.25
C TYR A 98 -0.29 6.13 -10.10
N VAL A 99 -1.38 6.42 -10.80
CA VAL A 99 -2.22 5.41 -11.43
C VAL A 99 -2.60 5.77 -12.86
N ALA A 100 -2.94 4.76 -13.64
CA ALA A 100 -3.58 4.90 -14.94
C ALA A 100 -4.50 3.71 -15.23
N PRO A 101 -5.51 3.85 -16.10
CA PRO A 101 -6.15 2.68 -16.71
C PRO A 101 -5.11 1.91 -17.53
N ALA A 102 -5.16 0.58 -17.51
CA ALA A 102 -4.25 -0.25 -18.29
C ALA A 102 -4.33 0.13 -19.78
N GLY A 103 -3.16 0.36 -20.40
CA GLY A 103 -3.04 0.92 -21.74
C GLY A 103 -2.91 2.45 -21.80
N LEU A 104 -2.94 3.16 -20.67
CA LEU A 104 -2.80 4.62 -20.57
C LEU A 104 -3.82 5.37 -21.44
N LEU A 105 -5.10 5.07 -21.22
CA LEU A 105 -6.23 5.58 -22.01
C LEU A 105 -7.08 6.58 -21.21
N LEU A 106 -8.00 7.27 -21.89
CA LEU A 106 -9.01 8.17 -21.29
C LEU A 106 -10.23 7.37 -20.76
N ASP A 107 -9.97 6.43 -19.86
CA ASP A 107 -10.97 5.52 -19.33
C ASP A 107 -11.30 5.85 -17.87
N ALA A 108 -12.58 5.74 -17.48
CA ALA A 108 -13.02 5.95 -16.12
C ALA A 108 -12.64 4.74 -15.22
N MET A 109 -12.11 5.04 -14.05
CA MET A 109 -11.57 4.09 -13.09
C MET A 109 -11.96 4.48 -11.67
N THR A 110 -12.09 3.47 -10.81
CA THR A 110 -12.19 3.65 -9.36
C THR A 110 -11.14 2.78 -8.67
N VAL A 111 -10.39 3.37 -7.75
CA VAL A 111 -9.40 2.67 -6.92
C VAL A 111 -9.91 2.66 -5.49
N ASN A 112 -9.85 1.50 -4.85
CA ASN A 112 -10.14 1.36 -3.43
C ASN A 112 -8.83 1.05 -2.68
N VAL A 113 -8.68 1.68 -1.53
CA VAL A 113 -7.52 1.51 -0.65
C VAL A 113 -8.02 1.13 0.74
N ALA A 114 -7.30 0.22 1.40
CA ALA A 114 -7.48 -0.06 2.82
C ALA A 114 -6.17 0.10 3.58
N LEU A 115 -6.29 0.52 4.83
CA LEU A 115 -5.28 0.31 5.86
C LEU A 115 -5.74 -0.87 6.71
N ALA A 116 -4.89 -1.87 6.88
CA ALA A 116 -5.24 -3.11 7.59
C ALA A 116 -4.20 -3.45 8.67
N HIS A 117 -4.69 -4.00 9.78
CA HIS A 117 -3.87 -4.59 10.84
C HIS A 117 -3.88 -6.11 10.65
N CYS A 118 -2.73 -6.67 10.28
CA CYS A 118 -2.53 -8.09 10.08
C CYS A 118 -1.86 -8.74 11.29
N ILE A 119 -2.36 -9.90 11.69
CA ILE A 119 -1.91 -10.68 12.84
C ILE A 119 -1.58 -12.13 12.42
N GLY A 120 -0.93 -12.85 13.33
CA GLY A 120 -0.58 -14.26 13.14
C GLY A 120 0.76 -14.48 12.42
N PRO A 121 1.24 -15.73 12.38
CA PRO A 121 2.59 -16.05 11.89
C PRO A 121 2.77 -15.82 10.39
N THR A 122 1.69 -15.91 9.60
CA THR A 122 1.72 -15.66 8.16
C THR A 122 1.24 -14.26 7.76
N LEU A 123 0.66 -13.51 8.72
CA LEU A 123 0.08 -12.18 8.50
C LEU A 123 -1.02 -12.15 7.42
N ASP A 124 -1.85 -13.20 7.36
CA ASP A 124 -3.00 -13.28 6.44
C ASP A 124 -4.35 -13.09 7.15
N THR A 125 -4.38 -13.10 8.48
CA THR A 125 -5.56 -12.69 9.25
C THR A 125 -5.48 -11.20 9.50
N CYS A 126 -6.31 -10.42 8.81
CA CYS A 126 -6.24 -8.97 8.86
C CYS A 126 -7.59 -8.34 9.16
N THR A 127 -7.58 -7.28 9.97
CA THR A 127 -8.72 -6.42 10.23
C THR A 127 -8.49 -5.09 9.52
N VAL A 128 -9.45 -4.68 8.69
CA VAL A 128 -9.41 -3.37 8.04
C VAL A 128 -9.64 -2.30 9.10
N LEU A 129 -8.67 -1.39 9.24
CA LEU A 129 -8.72 -0.25 10.14
C LEU A 129 -9.47 0.93 9.51
N ALA A 130 -9.22 1.18 8.23
CA ALA A 130 -9.83 2.26 7.47
C ALA A 130 -9.85 1.94 5.97
N THR A 131 -10.79 2.53 5.25
CA THR A 131 -10.90 2.43 3.79
C THR A 131 -11.14 3.80 3.17
N GLY A 132 -10.80 3.92 1.89
CA GLY A 132 -11.13 5.07 1.08
C GLY A 132 -11.17 4.67 -0.39
N SER A 133 -11.81 5.50 -1.20
CA SER A 133 -11.87 5.30 -2.65
C SER A 133 -11.75 6.62 -3.38
N VAL A 134 -11.29 6.54 -4.63
CA VAL A 134 -11.23 7.69 -5.53
C VAL A 134 -11.61 7.24 -6.94
N GLY A 135 -12.53 7.98 -7.55
CA GLY A 135 -12.85 7.87 -8.97
C GLY A 135 -12.01 8.86 -9.77
N PHE A 136 -11.54 8.45 -10.95
CA PHE A 136 -10.79 9.32 -11.84
C PHE A 136 -11.03 8.95 -13.32
N VAL A 137 -10.72 9.86 -14.23
CA VAL A 137 -10.62 9.59 -15.67
C VAL A 137 -9.14 9.58 -16.04
N GLY A 138 -8.67 8.52 -16.69
CA GLY A 138 -7.26 8.38 -17.09
C GLY A 138 -6.78 9.50 -18.01
N LEU A 139 -5.45 9.61 -18.13
CA LEU A 139 -4.78 10.51 -19.07
C LEU A 139 -4.10 9.68 -20.16
N LEU A 140 -4.11 10.19 -21.41
CA LEU A 140 -3.42 9.52 -22.50
C LEU A 140 -1.91 9.44 -22.22
N SER A 141 -1.37 8.22 -22.32
CA SER A 141 0.06 7.94 -22.19
C SER A 141 0.70 8.41 -20.87
N GLN A 142 -0.11 8.63 -19.82
CA GLN A 142 0.38 9.19 -18.55
C GLN A 142 -0.22 8.50 -17.33
N PHE A 143 0.62 8.36 -16.29
CA PHE A 143 0.17 8.15 -14.93
C PHE A 143 -0.21 9.48 -14.31
N GLN A 144 -1.27 9.50 -13.52
CA GLN A 144 -1.68 10.69 -12.75
C GLN A 144 -1.65 10.40 -11.25
N ALA A 145 -1.38 11.43 -10.46
CA ALA A 145 -1.47 11.36 -9.02
C ALA A 145 -2.94 11.46 -8.59
N VAL A 146 -3.37 10.55 -7.71
CA VAL A 146 -4.65 10.61 -7.01
C VAL A 146 -4.41 10.50 -5.50
N ASP A 147 -5.18 11.24 -4.72
CA ASP A 147 -5.11 11.22 -3.26
C ASP A 147 -6.36 10.52 -2.71
N VAL A 148 -6.16 9.46 -1.91
CA VAL A 148 -7.22 8.69 -1.25
C VAL A 148 -7.20 8.99 0.23
N GLY A 149 -8.20 9.72 0.73
CA GLY A 149 -8.38 9.94 2.16
C GLY A 149 -8.93 8.70 2.84
N LEU A 150 -8.33 8.28 3.96
CA LEU A 150 -8.79 7.16 4.79
C LEU A 150 -9.47 7.63 6.09
N GLY A 151 -9.40 8.93 6.40
CA GLY A 151 -9.96 9.50 7.63
C GLY A 151 -9.05 9.31 8.84
N ALA A 152 -9.63 9.48 10.03
CA ALA A 152 -8.91 9.30 11.29
C ALA A 152 -8.73 7.81 11.63
N VAL A 153 -7.54 7.44 12.10
CA VAL A 153 -7.16 6.09 12.51
C VAL A 153 -6.56 6.17 13.91
N ASP A 154 -7.07 5.35 14.84
CA ASP A 154 -6.45 5.06 16.14
C ASP A 154 -6.20 3.57 16.26
N ALA A 155 -4.95 3.15 16.20
CA ALA A 155 -4.56 1.74 16.25
C ALA A 155 -3.17 1.58 16.84
N THR A 156 -2.93 0.45 17.53
CA THR A 156 -1.59 0.06 17.97
C THR A 156 -1.16 -1.21 17.27
N ILE A 157 -0.04 -1.14 16.55
CA ILE A 157 0.60 -2.25 15.87
C ILE A 157 1.83 -2.64 16.67
N ALA A 158 1.85 -3.84 17.23
CA ALA A 158 2.96 -4.37 18.01
C ALA A 158 3.48 -5.66 17.39
N PRO A 159 4.78 -5.99 17.53
CA PRO A 159 5.28 -7.30 17.13
C PRO A 159 4.45 -8.45 17.75
N PRO A 160 4.16 -9.53 17.00
CA PRO A 160 4.59 -9.83 15.63
C PRO A 160 3.62 -9.35 14.54
N HIS A 161 2.77 -8.36 14.82
CA HIS A 161 1.76 -7.85 13.87
C HIS A 161 2.35 -6.93 12.82
N ALA A 162 1.57 -6.64 11.77
CA ALA A 162 1.95 -5.71 10.72
C ALA A 162 0.80 -4.76 10.36
N LEU A 163 1.19 -3.57 9.89
CA LEU A 163 0.33 -2.63 9.19
C LEU A 163 0.46 -2.88 7.69
N GLU A 164 -0.66 -2.90 6.98
CA GLU A 164 -0.67 -3.02 5.52
C GLU A 164 -1.50 -1.95 4.84
N VAL A 165 -1.01 -1.49 3.69
CA VAL A 165 -1.80 -0.74 2.70
C VAL A 165 -2.19 -1.71 1.59
N TRP A 166 -3.48 -1.80 1.30
CA TRP A 166 -4.01 -2.61 0.19
C TRP A 166 -4.50 -1.69 -0.91
N VAL A 167 -4.14 -1.99 -2.15
CA VAL A 167 -4.61 -1.26 -3.34
C VAL A 167 -5.32 -2.24 -4.25
N VAL A 168 -6.58 -1.94 -4.60
CA VAL A 168 -7.38 -2.73 -5.53
C VAL A 168 -8.09 -1.83 -6.54
N ALA A 169 -8.29 -2.35 -7.75
CA ALA A 169 -9.12 -1.72 -8.76
C ALA A 169 -10.57 -2.21 -8.63
N ASP A 170 -11.51 -1.26 -8.57
CA ASP A 170 -12.93 -1.56 -8.40
C ASP A 170 -13.50 -2.33 -9.60
N SER A 171 -14.47 -3.22 -9.37
CA SER A 171 -15.11 -4.00 -10.44
C SER A 171 -15.89 -3.14 -11.44
N SER A 172 -16.37 -1.97 -11.02
CA SER A 172 -17.06 -0.98 -11.87
C SER A 172 -16.12 -0.26 -12.85
N SER A 173 -14.79 -0.37 -12.66
CA SER A 173 -13.81 0.20 -13.58
C SER A 173 -13.92 -0.42 -14.98
N SER A 174 -13.71 0.40 -16.00
CA SER A 174 -13.76 -0.03 -17.40
C SER A 174 -12.52 -0.85 -17.81
N ARG A 175 -11.41 -0.73 -17.08
CA ARG A 175 -10.12 -1.39 -17.32
C ARG A 175 -9.49 -1.89 -16.03
N ASP A 176 -8.41 -2.65 -16.21
CA ASP A 176 -7.46 -2.94 -15.13
C ASP A 176 -6.65 -1.67 -14.78
N LEU A 177 -5.97 -1.68 -13.65
CA LEU A 177 -5.21 -0.55 -13.13
C LEU A 177 -3.71 -0.78 -13.33
N TRP A 178 -3.02 0.21 -13.89
CA TRP A 178 -1.58 0.31 -13.77
C TRP A 178 -1.23 1.18 -12.57
N LEU A 179 -0.41 0.65 -11.67
CA LEU A 179 0.11 1.34 -10.50
C LEU A 179 1.61 1.59 -10.67
N ALA A 180 2.02 2.85 -10.55
CA ALA A 180 3.41 3.26 -10.44
C ALA A 180 3.76 3.59 -8.99
N TYR A 181 4.94 3.17 -8.54
CA TYR A 181 5.41 3.39 -7.18
C TYR A 181 6.94 3.30 -7.13
N ASP A 182 7.52 3.65 -5.98
CA ASP A 182 8.96 3.60 -5.69
C ASP A 182 9.88 4.22 -6.76
N THR A 183 9.44 5.36 -7.34
CA THR A 183 10.26 6.16 -8.25
C THR A 183 10.32 7.62 -7.81
N THR A 184 11.36 8.34 -8.21
CA THR A 184 11.53 9.78 -7.91
C THR A 184 10.37 10.64 -8.41
N SER A 185 9.84 10.36 -9.61
CA SER A 185 8.74 11.11 -10.22
C SER A 185 7.34 10.60 -9.84
N ARG A 186 7.23 9.38 -9.32
CA ARG A 186 5.95 8.73 -8.95
C ARG A 186 6.06 8.05 -7.57
N PRO A 187 6.31 8.81 -6.49
CA PRO A 187 6.46 8.26 -5.16
C PRO A 187 5.09 8.02 -4.51
N SER A 188 4.39 6.96 -4.91
CA SER A 188 3.17 6.53 -4.22
C SER A 188 3.47 6.26 -2.74
N ALA A 189 2.68 6.83 -1.83
CA ALA A 189 3.01 6.83 -0.40
C ALA A 189 1.77 6.89 0.51
N LEU A 190 1.87 6.27 1.68
CA LEU A 190 0.99 6.49 2.83
C LEU A 190 1.49 7.71 3.61
N THR A 191 0.59 8.60 4.03
CA THR A 191 0.86 9.67 4.98
C THR A 191 -0.03 9.52 6.20
N ILE A 192 0.55 9.64 7.39
CA ILE A 192 -0.13 9.65 8.69
C ILE A 192 0.27 10.93 9.42
N GLY A 193 -0.70 11.73 9.86
CA GLY A 193 -0.47 12.98 10.59
C GLY A 193 -1.73 13.54 11.23
#